data_AF-A0A7W5EPY5-F1
#
_entry.id   AF-A0A7W5EPY5-F1
#
_cell.length_a   1.000
_cell.length_b   1.000
_cell.length_c   1.000
_cell.angle_alpha   90.00
_cell.angle_beta   90.00
_cell.angle_gamma   90.00
#
_symmetry.space_group_name_H-M   'P 1'
#
loop_
_entity.id
_entity.type
_entity.pdbx_description
1 polymer ?
#
loop_
_entity_poly.entity_id
_entity_poly.type
_entity_poly.pdbx_seq_one_letter_code
_entity_poly.pdbx_strand_id
1 'polypeptide(L)'
;MKPLLLLASMLLPNIAAATDTFDERVTTARQLEESPEGRTYSRVFYAAIGEQLGTAMRQCFPPESTSDTDRFTVVANVLSNGTAKQVEVRPETKMSACFRDKFAGMHFPSLPSYAGANGLPVFIDWNIKP
;
A
#
# COMPACT_ATOMS: atom_id res chain seq x y z
N MET A 1 7.56 65.08 0.60
CA MET A 1 7.51 64.01 1.63
C MET A 1 6.75 62.85 1.02
N LYS A 2 7.42 61.73 0.74
CA LYS A 2 6.96 60.63 -0.12
C LYS A 2 6.84 59.38 0.76
N PRO A 3 5.66 58.85 1.07
CA PRO A 3 5.57 57.61 1.84
C PRO A 3 5.80 56.42 0.90
N LEU A 4 6.94 55.76 1.09
CA LEU A 4 7.28 54.51 0.41
C LEU A 4 6.50 53.38 1.10
N LEU A 5 5.41 52.93 0.49
CA LEU A 5 4.68 51.72 0.92
C LEU A 5 5.49 50.49 0.49
N LEU A 6 6.17 49.88 1.48
CA LEU A 6 6.77 48.54 1.36
C LEU A 6 5.64 47.49 1.31
N LEU A 7 5.34 46.97 0.12
CA LEU A 7 4.62 45.71 -0.01
C LEU A 7 5.55 44.55 0.34
N ALA A 8 5.44 44.05 1.57
CA ALA A 8 6.01 42.77 1.96
C ALA A 8 5.14 41.63 1.41
N SER A 9 5.52 41.06 0.28
CA SER A 9 4.95 39.81 -0.23
C SER A 9 5.26 38.67 0.74
N MET A 10 4.24 38.22 1.48
CA MET A 10 4.29 36.99 2.27
C MET A 10 4.47 35.79 1.32
N LEU A 11 5.68 35.24 1.29
CA LEU A 11 5.93 33.89 0.79
C LEU A 11 5.32 32.90 1.80
N LEU A 12 4.11 32.41 1.52
CA LEU A 12 3.55 31.25 2.22
C LEU A 12 4.32 30.01 1.76
N PRO A 13 5.01 29.27 2.66
CA PRO A 13 5.58 27.99 2.29
C PRO A 13 4.44 27.00 2.05
N ASN A 14 4.33 26.49 0.83
CA ASN A 14 3.51 25.32 0.54
C ASN A 14 4.10 24.13 1.31
N ILE A 15 3.54 23.83 2.48
CA ILE A 15 3.79 22.57 3.17
C ILE A 15 3.03 21.50 2.39
N ALA A 16 3.66 20.96 1.35
CA ALA A 16 3.21 19.72 0.73
C ALA A 16 3.35 18.63 1.79
N ALA A 17 2.25 18.00 2.20
CA ALA A 17 2.30 16.82 3.04
C ALA A 17 3.15 15.76 2.34
N ALA A 18 4.31 15.42 2.90
CA ALA A 18 5.17 14.38 2.35
C ALA A 18 4.38 13.07 2.38
N THR A 19 4.12 12.52 1.19
CA THR A 19 3.57 11.18 1.07
C THR A 19 4.71 10.19 1.31
N ASP A 20 4.54 9.29 2.26
CA ASP A 20 5.52 8.23 2.52
C ASP A 20 5.84 7.46 1.24
N THR A 21 7.13 7.27 0.99
CA THR A 21 7.63 6.56 -0.19
C THR A 21 7.29 5.07 -0.13
N PHE A 22 7.36 4.38 -1.28
CA PHE A 22 7.16 2.93 -1.35
C PHE A 22 8.01 2.17 -0.31
N ASP A 23 9.31 2.47 -0.25
CA ASP A 23 10.25 1.74 0.60
C ASP A 23 9.99 2.01 2.08
N GLU A 24 9.67 3.25 2.45
CA GLU A 24 9.27 3.60 3.82
C GLU A 24 8.00 2.84 4.24
N ARG A 25 6.97 2.79 3.38
CA ARG A 25 5.73 2.06 3.70
C ARG A 25 5.98 0.56 3.83
N VAL A 26 6.83 -0.03 2.98
CA VAL A 26 7.21 -1.45 3.09
C VAL A 26 7.98 -1.70 4.39
N THR A 27 8.93 -0.84 4.75
CA THR A 27 9.69 -0.95 6.00
C THR A 27 8.78 -0.84 7.21
N THR A 28 7.89 0.14 7.26
CA THR A 28 6.92 0.29 8.36
C THR A 28 5.98 -0.92 8.46
N ALA A 29 5.43 -1.37 7.34
CA ALA A 29 4.54 -2.54 7.32
C ALA A 29 5.26 -3.81 7.81
N ARG A 30 6.52 -4.02 7.41
CA ARG A 30 7.34 -5.15 7.88
C ARG A 30 7.59 -5.10 9.39
N GLN A 31 7.97 -3.94 9.92
CA GLN A 31 8.16 -3.75 11.37
C GLN A 31 6.87 -4.02 12.14
N LEU A 32 5.71 -3.62 11.59
CA LEU A 32 4.42 -3.92 12.17
C LEU A 32 4.16 -5.43 12.18
N GLU A 33 4.32 -6.13 11.05
CA GLU A 33 4.15 -7.60 10.99
C GLU A 33 5.09 -8.36 11.94
N GLU A 34 6.25 -7.80 12.28
CA GLU A 34 7.21 -8.36 13.24
C GLU A 34 6.85 -8.07 14.72
N SER A 35 5.88 -7.20 14.99
CA SER A 35 5.36 -6.97 16.34
C SER A 35 4.37 -8.06 16.79
N PRO A 36 4.19 -8.30 18.10
CA PRO A 36 3.16 -9.22 18.60
C PRO A 36 1.73 -8.88 18.14
N GLU A 37 1.37 -7.59 18.16
CA GLU A 37 0.09 -7.07 17.73
C GLU A 37 -0.10 -7.24 16.23
N GLY A 38 0.91 -6.89 15.45
CA GLY A 38 0.87 -7.04 13.99
C GLY A 38 0.79 -8.49 13.56
N ARG A 39 1.52 -9.43 14.17
CA ARG A 39 1.33 -10.88 13.90
C ARG A 39 -0.10 -11.34 14.17
N THR A 40 -0.73 -10.80 15.21
CA THR A 40 -2.13 -11.11 15.52
C THR A 40 -3.05 -10.56 14.44
N TYR A 41 -2.82 -9.32 14.01
CA TYR A 41 -3.57 -8.71 12.92
C TYR A 41 -3.34 -9.40 11.57
N SER A 42 -2.11 -9.80 11.22
CA SER A 42 -1.80 -10.52 9.98
C SER A 42 -2.64 -11.78 9.83
N ARG A 43 -2.91 -12.52 10.93
CA ARG A 43 -3.81 -13.68 10.88
C ARG A 43 -5.23 -13.30 10.49
N VAL A 44 -5.77 -12.22 11.05
CA VAL A 44 -7.10 -11.69 10.70
C VAL A 44 -7.11 -11.18 9.26
N PHE A 45 -6.08 -10.44 8.87
CA PHE A 45 -5.86 -9.92 7.53
C PHE A 45 -5.90 -11.02 6.47
N TYR A 46 -5.01 -12.01 6.57
CA TYR A 46 -4.94 -13.09 5.59
C TYR A 46 -6.15 -14.02 5.62
N ALA A 47 -6.80 -14.22 6.78
CA ALA A 47 -8.06 -14.95 6.86
C ALA A 47 -9.20 -14.23 6.10
N ALA A 48 -9.24 -12.89 6.15
CA ALA A 48 -10.26 -12.10 5.48
C ALA A 48 -10.06 -12.02 3.96
N ILE A 49 -8.81 -11.84 3.49
CA ILE A 49 -8.54 -11.58 2.08
C ILE A 49 -8.02 -12.77 1.29
N GLY A 50 -7.75 -13.91 1.94
CA GLY A 50 -7.06 -15.06 1.32
C GLY A 50 -7.73 -15.58 0.04
N GLU A 51 -9.07 -15.66 0.00
CA GLU A 51 -9.80 -16.06 -1.20
C GLU A 51 -9.65 -15.05 -2.34
N GLN A 52 -9.73 -13.75 -2.01
CA GLN A 52 -9.56 -12.66 -2.97
C GLN A 52 -8.13 -12.63 -3.53
N LEU A 53 -7.12 -12.83 -2.67
CA LEU A 53 -5.72 -12.97 -3.05
C LEU A 53 -5.54 -14.14 -4.02
N GLY A 54 -6.03 -15.33 -3.67
CA GLY A 54 -5.91 -16.51 -4.52
C GLY A 54 -6.60 -16.31 -5.88
N THR A 55 -7.75 -15.64 -5.90
CA THR A 55 -8.46 -15.29 -7.14
C THR A 55 -7.69 -14.28 -7.99
N ALA A 56 -7.16 -13.22 -7.38
CA ALA A 56 -6.33 -12.23 -8.07
C ALA A 56 -5.08 -12.86 -8.67
N MET A 57 -4.40 -13.74 -7.91
CA MET A 57 -3.23 -14.46 -8.40
C MET A 57 -3.55 -15.31 -9.63
N ARG A 58 -4.60 -16.13 -9.59
CA ARG A 58 -5.00 -16.96 -10.76
C ARG A 58 -5.40 -16.14 -11.98
N GLN A 59 -6.01 -14.97 -11.77
CA GLN A 59 -6.44 -14.08 -12.85
C GLN A 59 -5.27 -13.33 -13.49
N CYS A 60 -4.28 -12.92 -12.70
CA CYS A 60 -3.14 -12.13 -13.19
C CYS A 60 -1.93 -12.97 -13.59
N PHE A 61 -1.79 -14.17 -13.02
CA PHE A 61 -0.73 -15.15 -13.28
C PHE A 61 -1.35 -16.52 -13.61
N PRO A 62 -2.02 -16.67 -14.77
CA PRO A 62 -2.65 -17.92 -15.14
C PRO A 62 -1.59 -19.02 -15.37
N PRO A 63 -1.84 -20.29 -14.97
CA PRO A 63 -0.86 -21.37 -15.05
C PRO A 63 -0.29 -21.63 -16.45
N GLU A 64 -1.09 -21.38 -17.50
CA GLU A 64 -0.71 -21.59 -18.90
C GLU A 64 0.17 -20.46 -19.47
N SER A 65 0.47 -19.43 -18.66
CA SER A 65 1.27 -18.27 -19.08
C SER A 65 2.65 -18.27 -18.43
N THR A 66 3.64 -17.80 -19.17
CA THR A 66 4.95 -17.48 -18.61
C THR A 66 4.85 -16.19 -17.80
N SER A 67 5.22 -16.25 -16.52
CA SER A 67 5.25 -15.05 -15.67
C SER A 67 6.21 -14.00 -16.24
N ASP A 68 5.82 -12.73 -16.21
CA ASP A 68 6.68 -11.62 -16.60
C ASP A 68 7.57 -11.11 -15.45
N THR A 69 7.43 -11.71 -14.26
CA THR A 69 8.29 -11.49 -13.08
C THR A 69 8.26 -12.69 -12.13
N ASP A 70 9.41 -13.03 -11.55
CA ASP A 70 9.51 -14.09 -10.54
C ASP A 70 9.17 -13.58 -9.14
N ARG A 71 9.25 -12.26 -8.91
CA ARG A 71 9.02 -11.67 -7.60
C ARG A 71 8.54 -10.24 -7.74
N PHE A 72 7.52 -9.91 -6.97
CA PHE A 72 7.09 -8.52 -6.80
C PHE A 72 6.57 -8.28 -5.39
N THR A 73 6.59 -7.03 -4.98
CA THR A 73 6.03 -6.54 -3.73
C THR A 73 4.90 -5.58 -4.04
N VAL A 74 3.74 -5.81 -3.45
CA VAL A 74 2.66 -4.81 -3.40
C VAL A 74 2.67 -4.14 -2.03
N VAL A 75 2.39 -2.85 -1.98
CA VAL A 75 2.19 -2.09 -0.73
C VAL A 75 0.96 -1.20 -0.87
N ALA A 76 0.19 -1.06 0.21
CA ALA A 76 -0.95 -0.16 0.28
C ALA A 76 -1.17 0.35 1.70
N ASN A 77 -1.90 1.45 1.83
CA ASN A 77 -2.48 1.89 3.09
C ASN A 77 -3.94 1.42 3.15
N VAL A 78 -4.24 0.49 4.05
CA VAL A 78 -5.62 0.07 4.32
C VAL A 78 -6.24 1.09 5.28
N LEU A 79 -7.42 1.60 4.93
CA LEU A 79 -8.16 2.57 5.71
C LEU A 79 -9.19 1.90 6.62
N SER A 80 -9.70 2.65 7.60
CA SER A 80 -10.70 2.17 8.58
C SER A 80 -12.01 1.69 7.95
N ASN A 81 -12.33 2.13 6.74
CA ASN A 81 -13.50 1.69 5.97
C ASN A 81 -13.25 0.41 5.15
N GLY A 82 -12.11 -0.25 5.32
CA GLY A 82 -11.76 -1.49 4.62
C GLY A 82 -11.33 -1.30 3.16
N THR A 83 -11.03 -0.07 2.73
CA THR A 83 -10.52 0.22 1.37
C THR A 83 -9.01 0.45 1.39
N ALA A 84 -8.35 0.18 0.27
CA ALA A 84 -6.94 0.47 0.07
C ALA A 84 -6.71 1.81 -0.65
N LYS A 85 -5.67 2.54 -0.24
CA LYS A 85 -5.13 3.71 -0.94
C LYS A 85 -3.64 3.57 -1.14
N GLN A 86 -3.10 4.38 -2.06
CA GLN A 86 -1.66 4.42 -2.37
C GLN A 86 -1.12 3.02 -2.68
N VAL A 87 -1.88 2.28 -3.50
CA VAL A 87 -1.54 0.93 -3.90
C VAL A 87 -0.46 1.01 -4.97
N GLU A 88 0.71 0.48 -4.66
CA GLU A 88 1.87 0.48 -5.53
C GLU A 88 2.47 -0.91 -5.61
N VAL A 89 3.10 -1.24 -6.74
CA VAL A 89 3.75 -2.54 -6.95
C VAL A 89 5.14 -2.36 -7.54
N ARG A 90 6.11 -3.16 -7.11
CA ARG A 90 7.48 -3.16 -7.66
C ARG A 90 8.06 -4.59 -7.75
N PRO A 91 8.73 -4.96 -8.87
CA PRO A 91 8.77 -4.23 -10.13
C PRO A 91 7.37 -4.16 -10.76
N GLU A 92 7.08 -3.06 -11.46
CA GLU A 92 5.84 -2.94 -12.21
C GLU A 92 5.99 -3.60 -13.58
N THR A 93 5.22 -4.65 -13.80
CA THR A 93 5.09 -5.42 -15.05
C THR A 93 3.60 -5.50 -15.42
N LYS A 94 3.24 -6.17 -16.51
CA LYS A 94 1.82 -6.30 -16.89
C LYS A 94 1.07 -7.14 -15.87
N MET A 95 1.66 -8.25 -15.41
CA MET A 95 1.01 -9.14 -14.45
C MET A 95 1.01 -8.56 -13.03
N SER A 96 2.11 -7.92 -12.60
CA SER A 96 2.15 -7.29 -11.27
C SER A 96 1.24 -6.04 -11.19
N ALA A 97 1.09 -5.28 -12.28
CA ALA A 97 0.10 -4.19 -12.37
C ALA A 97 -1.34 -4.73 -12.35
N CYS A 98 -1.64 -5.84 -13.04
CA CYS A 98 -2.92 -6.52 -12.91
C CYS A 98 -3.21 -6.85 -11.44
N PHE A 99 -2.23 -7.41 -10.73
CA PHE A 99 -2.39 -7.77 -9.32
C PHE A 99 -2.63 -6.54 -8.45
N ARG A 100 -1.86 -5.45 -8.65
CA ARG A 100 -2.07 -4.14 -7.99
C ARG A 100 -3.51 -3.68 -8.12
N ASP A 101 -4.07 -3.72 -9.33
CA ASP A 101 -5.43 -3.25 -9.61
C ASP A 101 -6.50 -4.13 -8.94
N LYS A 102 -6.28 -5.46 -8.92
CA LYS A 102 -7.15 -6.39 -8.17
C LYS A 102 -7.07 -6.17 -6.67
N PHE A 103 -5.86 -5.98 -6.15
CA PHE A 103 -5.61 -5.73 -4.73
C PHE A 103 -6.25 -4.42 -4.26
N ALA A 104 -6.20 -3.36 -5.08
CA ALA A 104 -6.86 -2.09 -4.80
C ALA A 104 -8.39 -2.20 -4.67
N GLY A 105 -9.00 -3.20 -5.33
CA GLY A 105 -10.44 -3.47 -5.27
C GLY A 105 -10.86 -4.50 -4.20
N MET A 106 -9.93 -4.97 -3.36
CA MET A 106 -10.27 -5.93 -2.29
C MET A 106 -10.97 -5.24 -1.12
N HIS A 107 -11.67 -6.05 -0.31
CA HIS A 107 -12.30 -5.58 0.92
C HIS A 107 -11.46 -6.07 2.09
N PHE A 108 -10.85 -5.14 2.80
CA PHE A 108 -9.95 -5.45 3.90
C PHE A 108 -10.72 -5.49 5.22
N PRO A 109 -10.26 -6.29 6.21
CA PRO A 109 -10.91 -6.32 7.51
C PRO A 109 -10.75 -4.98 8.23
N SER A 110 -11.56 -4.78 9.26
CA SER A 110 -11.45 -3.62 10.14
C SER A 110 -10.05 -3.52 10.73
N LEU A 111 -9.52 -2.29 10.72
CA LEU A 111 -8.21 -2.01 11.27
C LEU A 111 -8.20 -2.17 12.81
N PRO A 112 -7.05 -2.54 13.38
CA PRO A 112 -6.86 -2.55 14.82
C PRO A 112 -6.82 -1.11 15.37
N SER A 113 -7.07 -0.95 16.67
CA SER A 113 -7.18 0.36 17.32
C SER A 113 -5.90 1.21 17.29
N TYR A 114 -4.74 0.59 17.08
CA TYR A 114 -3.45 1.29 16.94
C TYR A 114 -3.23 1.86 15.52
N ALA A 115 -4.12 1.55 14.56
CA ALA A 115 -4.00 2.11 13.23
C ALA A 115 -4.26 3.62 13.25
N GLY A 116 -3.35 4.38 12.63
CA GLY A 116 -3.47 5.83 12.52
C GLY A 116 -4.58 6.26 11.56
N ALA A 117 -4.90 7.56 11.58
CA ALA A 117 -5.91 8.16 10.71
C ALA A 117 -5.60 8.01 9.19
N ASN A 118 -4.32 7.85 8.85
CA ASN A 118 -3.85 7.66 7.47
C ASN A 118 -3.98 6.19 7.00
N GLY A 119 -4.51 5.31 7.85
CA GLY A 119 -4.57 3.88 7.60
C GLY A 119 -3.36 3.12 8.14
N LEU A 120 -3.36 1.82 7.89
CA LEU A 120 -2.27 0.92 8.25
C LEU A 120 -1.55 0.48 6.97
N PRO A 121 -0.23 0.71 6.84
CA PRO A 121 0.52 0.19 5.72
C PRO A 121 0.57 -1.34 5.81
N VAL A 122 0.24 -1.99 4.70
CA VAL A 122 0.34 -3.44 4.50
C VAL A 122 1.16 -3.70 3.26
N PHE A 123 1.90 -4.81 3.25
CA PHE A 123 2.63 -5.25 2.08
C PHE A 123 2.47 -6.76 1.89
N ILE A 124 2.68 -7.22 0.67
CA ILE A 124 2.79 -8.64 0.37
C ILE A 124 3.97 -8.82 -0.59
N ASP A 125 4.93 -9.65 -0.18
CA ASP A 125 6.02 -10.13 -1.02
C ASP A 125 5.60 -11.43 -1.70
N TRP A 126 5.48 -11.40 -3.02
CA TRP A 126 5.19 -12.59 -3.82
C TRP A 126 6.47 -13.18 -4.41
N ASN A 127 6.59 -14.50 -4.34
CA ASN A 127 7.58 -15.27 -5.08
C ASN A 127 6.81 -16.23 -6.00
N ILE A 128 6.81 -15.94 -7.29
CA ILE A 128 6.16 -16.71 -8.34
C ILE A 128 7.11 -17.82 -8.73
N LYS A 129 6.82 -19.03 -8.24
CA LYS A 129 7.53 -20.22 -8.70
C LYS A 129 6.94 -20.64 -10.05
N PRO A 130 7.78 -20.94 -11.06
CA PRO A 130 7.33 -21.60 -12.29
C PRO A 130 6.61 -22.92 -12.02
#